data_AF-A0A7Z9W6S1-F1
#
_entry.id   AF-A0A7Z9W6S1-F1
#
_cell.length_a   1.000
_cell.length_b   1.000
_cell.length_c   1.000
_cell.angle_alpha   90.00
_cell.angle_beta   90.00
_cell.angle_gamma   90.00
#
_symmetry.space_group_name_H-M   'P 1'
#
loop_
_entity.id
_entity.type
_entity.pdbx_description
1 polymer ?
#
loop_
_entity_poly.entity_id
_entity_poly.type
_entity_poly.pdbx_seq_one_letter_code
_entity_poly.pdbx_strand_id
1 'polypeptide(L)'
;MKTDNQGQEQWTKTFGSREHNTGHFVQETADGGYIVVGITQAFFPNFEDVLLIRTDAAGETLWEKTFGGQSWDRCYAIRQTDDGGYILAGSSRLKEESKADAWLLKTDAVGDPLWQRTFESVSSDEITSLQTTSDGGFVLVGSSASMDGSPADLLLIKTDARGTTPLEPEESPQRLGYSIVK
;
A
#
# COMPACT_ATOMS: atom_id res chain seq x y z
N MET A 1 -14.86 -12.41 6.53
CA MET A 1 -16.25 -12.66 6.96
C MET A 1 -17.11 -11.52 6.47
N LYS A 2 -18.30 -11.82 5.97
CA LYS A 2 -19.33 -10.83 5.63
C LYS A 2 -20.53 -11.00 6.55
N THR A 3 -21.08 -9.89 7.03
CA THR A 3 -22.30 -9.86 7.82
C THR A 3 -23.39 -9.05 7.11
N ASP A 4 -24.62 -9.19 7.58
CA ASP A 4 -25.69 -8.24 7.30
C ASP A 4 -25.59 -6.99 8.19
N ASN A 5 -26.56 -6.08 8.08
CA ASN A 5 -26.64 -4.85 8.87
C ASN A 5 -27.03 -5.08 10.34
N GLN A 6 -27.36 -6.31 10.74
CA GLN A 6 -27.61 -6.72 12.12
C GLN A 6 -26.43 -7.49 12.71
N GLY A 7 -25.34 -7.66 11.95
CA GLY A 7 -24.16 -8.40 12.37
C GLY A 7 -24.30 -9.92 12.26
N GLN A 8 -25.35 -10.43 11.60
CA GLN A 8 -25.48 -11.88 11.35
C GLN A 8 -24.55 -12.28 10.22
N GLU A 9 -23.80 -13.38 10.42
CA GLU A 9 -22.91 -13.92 9.40
C GLU A 9 -23.70 -14.34 8.16
N GLN A 10 -23.28 -13.84 7.00
CA GLN A 10 -23.77 -14.31 5.71
C GLN A 10 -22.84 -15.37 5.12
N TRP A 11 -21.54 -15.14 5.21
CA TRP A 11 -20.53 -16.13 4.85
C TRP A 11 -19.17 -15.81 5.47
N THR A 12 -18.37 -16.86 5.62
CA THR A 12 -16.96 -16.79 5.94
C THR A 12 -16.16 -17.57 4.89
N LYS A 13 -15.04 -16.97 4.46
CA LYS A 13 -14.11 -17.53 3.50
C LYS A 13 -12.69 -17.40 4.06
N THR A 14 -11.86 -18.36 3.72
CA THR A 14 -10.42 -18.37 4.05
C THR A 14 -9.65 -18.47 2.74
N PHE A 15 -8.61 -17.67 2.62
CA PHE A 15 -7.77 -17.57 1.43
C PHE A 15 -6.30 -17.77 1.80
N GLY A 16 -5.48 -18.15 0.82
CA GLY A 16 -4.07 -18.48 1.02
C GLY A 16 -3.88 -19.97 1.36
N SER A 17 -3.36 -20.75 0.41
CA SER A 17 -3.07 -22.17 0.63
C SER A 17 -1.60 -22.38 0.98
N ARG A 18 -1.35 -23.13 2.07
CA ARG A 18 -0.04 -23.69 2.52
C ARG A 18 0.99 -22.74 3.11
N GLU A 19 0.74 -21.44 3.15
CA GLU A 19 1.70 -20.44 3.64
C GLU A 19 1.15 -19.62 4.82
N HIS A 20 2.02 -18.92 5.53
CA HIS A 20 1.59 -17.92 6.50
C HIS A 20 1.03 -16.70 5.76
N ASN A 21 -0.29 -16.55 5.82
CA ASN A 21 -1.01 -15.47 5.17
C ASN A 21 -1.72 -14.60 6.22
N THR A 22 -1.59 -13.28 6.11
CA THR A 22 -2.32 -12.32 6.95
C THR A 22 -3.04 -11.32 6.05
N GLY A 23 -4.36 -11.16 6.25
CA GLY A 23 -5.13 -10.12 5.57
C GLY A 23 -5.01 -8.77 6.30
N HIS A 24 -4.76 -7.69 5.56
CA HIS A 24 -4.60 -6.34 6.11
C HIS A 24 -5.77 -5.42 5.77
N PHE A 25 -6.32 -5.53 4.56
CA PHE A 25 -7.39 -4.63 4.12
C PHE A 25 -8.33 -5.33 3.14
N VAL A 26 -9.60 -4.91 3.14
CA VAL A 26 -10.61 -5.35 2.18
C VAL A 26 -11.45 -4.15 1.73
N GLN A 27 -11.80 -4.13 0.45
CA GLN A 27 -12.72 -3.15 -0.14
C GLN A 27 -13.76 -3.87 -1.01
N GLU A 28 -15.03 -3.47 -0.90
CA GLU A 28 -16.05 -3.83 -1.90
C GLU A 28 -15.77 -3.11 -3.23
N THR A 29 -15.83 -3.84 -4.33
CA THR A 29 -15.62 -3.30 -5.68
C THR A 29 -16.93 -2.86 -6.32
N ALA A 30 -16.85 -2.03 -7.37
CA ALA A 30 -18.03 -1.46 -8.03
C ALA A 30 -19.03 -2.50 -8.60
N ASP A 31 -18.57 -3.71 -8.90
CA ASP A 31 -19.40 -4.84 -9.36
C ASP A 31 -19.97 -5.71 -8.21
N GLY A 32 -19.81 -5.29 -6.95
CA GLY A 32 -20.30 -5.99 -5.75
C GLY A 32 -19.40 -7.12 -5.26
N GLY A 33 -18.27 -7.38 -5.92
CA GLY A 33 -17.23 -8.27 -5.39
C GLY A 33 -16.35 -7.61 -4.33
N TYR A 34 -15.25 -8.28 -3.98
CA TYR A 34 -14.26 -7.74 -3.03
C TYR A 34 -12.83 -7.78 -3.59
N ILE A 35 -12.02 -6.80 -3.20
CA ILE A 35 -10.57 -6.83 -3.36
C ILE A 35 -9.95 -6.84 -1.96
N VAL A 36 -9.05 -7.79 -1.72
CA VAL A 36 -8.42 -8.05 -0.43
C VAL A 36 -6.91 -7.98 -0.62
N VAL A 37 -6.23 -7.27 0.27
CA VAL A 37 -4.77 -7.26 0.30
C VAL A 37 -4.25 -7.74 1.66
N GLY A 38 -3.13 -8.43 1.62
CA GLY A 38 -2.44 -8.97 2.77
C GLY A 38 -0.98 -9.26 2.46
N ILE A 39 -0.39 -10.10 3.29
CA ILE A 39 0.96 -10.64 3.09
C ILE A 39 0.92 -12.15 2.98
N THR A 40 1.88 -12.71 2.26
CA THR A 40 2.16 -14.14 2.17
C THR A 40 3.65 -14.38 2.36
N GLN A 41 4.02 -15.49 3.00
CA GLN A 41 5.41 -15.93 3.15
C GLN A 41 5.67 -17.14 2.25
N ALA A 42 5.48 -16.96 0.94
CA ALA A 42 5.35 -18.10 0.04
C ALA A 42 6.68 -18.79 -0.35
N PHE A 43 7.83 -18.12 -0.22
CA PHE A 43 9.09 -18.68 -0.68
C PHE A 43 10.29 -18.36 0.23
N PHE A 44 11.26 -19.28 0.23
CA PHE A 44 12.58 -19.09 0.86
C PHE A 44 13.22 -17.81 0.32
N PRO A 45 13.72 -16.89 1.17
CA PRO A 45 14.08 -17.07 2.58
C PRO A 45 13.03 -16.57 3.62
N ASN A 46 11.74 -16.74 3.36
CA ASN A 46 10.62 -16.30 4.21
C ASN A 46 10.45 -14.77 4.27
N PHE A 47 10.67 -14.09 3.15
CA PHE A 47 10.23 -12.71 3.03
C PHE A 47 8.71 -12.66 2.89
N GLU A 48 8.15 -11.52 3.30
CA GLU A 48 6.73 -11.23 3.15
C GLU A 48 6.56 -10.57 1.79
N ASP A 49 5.74 -11.17 0.94
CA ASP A 49 5.28 -10.58 -0.30
C ASP A 49 3.83 -10.12 -0.14
N VAL A 50 3.43 -9.13 -0.92
CA VAL A 50 2.05 -8.64 -0.98
C VAL A 50 1.18 -9.67 -1.69
N LEU A 51 0.09 -10.08 -1.04
CA LEU A 51 -0.94 -10.93 -1.60
C LEU A 51 -2.19 -10.11 -1.93
N LEU A 52 -2.59 -10.09 -3.20
CA LEU A 52 -3.79 -9.42 -3.68
C LEU A 52 -4.79 -10.45 -4.20
N ILE A 53 -6.00 -10.45 -3.64
CA ILE A 53 -7.06 -11.40 -4.00
C ILE A 53 -8.30 -10.64 -4.44
N ARG A 54 -8.86 -11.03 -5.58
CA ARG A 54 -10.15 -10.56 -6.08
C ARG A 54 -11.19 -11.67 -5.93
N THR A 55 -12.37 -11.33 -5.44
CA THR A 55 -13.49 -12.27 -5.30
C THR A 55 -14.76 -11.77 -5.96
N ASP A 56 -15.68 -12.65 -6.30
CA ASP A 56 -17.05 -12.24 -6.61
C ASP A 56 -17.81 -11.79 -5.33
N ALA A 57 -19.10 -11.46 -5.48
CA ALA A 57 -19.96 -11.04 -4.38
C ALA A 57 -20.27 -12.16 -3.36
N ALA A 58 -20.10 -13.42 -3.75
CA ALA A 58 -20.25 -14.59 -2.87
C ALA A 58 -18.94 -14.92 -2.12
N GLY A 59 -17.86 -14.17 -2.40
CA GLY A 59 -16.53 -14.39 -1.82
C GLY A 59 -15.75 -15.53 -2.48
N GLU A 60 -16.14 -15.97 -3.69
CA GLU A 60 -15.37 -16.93 -4.47
C GLU A 60 -14.22 -16.22 -5.19
N THR A 61 -13.01 -16.80 -5.13
CA THR A 61 -11.82 -16.20 -5.76
C THR A 61 -11.96 -16.16 -7.28
N LEU A 62 -11.85 -14.96 -7.84
CA LEU A 62 -11.74 -14.73 -9.28
C LEU A 62 -10.28 -14.81 -9.73
N TRP A 63 -9.37 -14.18 -8.98
CA TRP A 63 -7.93 -14.26 -9.22
C TRP A 63 -7.13 -13.88 -7.97
N GLU A 64 -5.85 -14.25 -8.00
CA GLU A 64 -4.86 -13.98 -6.97
C GLU A 64 -3.56 -13.52 -7.63
N LYS A 65 -2.89 -12.52 -7.05
CA LYS A 65 -1.61 -11.97 -7.50
C LYS A 65 -0.68 -11.78 -6.30
N THR A 66 0.60 -12.04 -6.53
CA THR A 66 1.66 -11.79 -5.55
C THR A 66 2.60 -10.72 -6.08
N PHE A 67 2.91 -9.72 -5.27
CA PHE A 67 3.86 -8.66 -5.60
C PHE A 67 4.94 -8.56 -4.52
N GLY A 68 6.19 -8.47 -4.94
CA GLY A 68 7.33 -8.44 -4.05
C GLY A 68 8.54 -9.07 -4.71
N GLY A 69 9.56 -9.41 -3.93
CA GLY A 69 10.80 -9.97 -4.47
C GLY A 69 11.72 -10.57 -3.41
N GLN A 70 12.95 -10.07 -3.35
CA GLN A 70 14.00 -10.63 -2.49
C GLN A 70 14.06 -9.94 -1.11
N SER A 71 12.98 -9.31 -0.65
CA SER A 71 12.94 -8.59 0.62
C SER A 71 11.51 -8.45 1.15
N TRP A 72 11.35 -7.79 2.30
CA TRP A 72 10.02 -7.55 2.89
C TRP A 72 9.25 -6.47 2.13
N ASP A 73 8.12 -6.87 1.56
CA ASP A 73 7.16 -6.04 0.85
C ASP A 73 5.80 -6.16 1.54
N ARG A 74 5.29 -5.04 2.06
CA ARG A 74 4.03 -4.99 2.81
C ARG A 74 3.09 -4.01 2.18
N CYS A 75 1.81 -4.37 2.17
CA CYS A 75 0.74 -3.48 1.76
C CYS A 75 -0.34 -3.46 2.84
N TYR A 76 -0.83 -2.27 3.15
CA TYR A 76 -1.81 -2.05 4.22
C TYR A 76 -3.06 -1.34 3.72
N ALA A 77 -3.02 -0.76 2.52
CA ALA A 77 -4.13 -0.03 1.96
C ALA A 77 -4.30 -0.33 0.47
N ILE A 78 -5.55 -0.42 0.04
CA ILE A 78 -5.93 -0.59 -1.35
C ILE A 78 -7.19 0.20 -1.69
N ARG A 79 -7.23 0.77 -2.89
CA ARG A 79 -8.42 1.40 -3.49
C ARG A 79 -8.62 0.95 -4.92
N GLN A 80 -9.86 0.66 -5.31
CA GLN A 80 -10.24 0.64 -6.71
C GLN A 80 -10.17 2.06 -7.29
N THR A 81 -9.59 2.21 -8.47
CA THR A 81 -9.49 3.48 -9.21
C THR A 81 -10.60 3.62 -10.25
N ASP A 82 -10.87 4.85 -10.69
CA ASP A 82 -11.99 5.15 -11.61
C ASP A 82 -11.85 4.47 -12.99
N ASP A 83 -10.63 4.11 -13.39
CA ASP A 83 -10.34 3.33 -14.60
C ASP A 83 -10.57 1.82 -14.41
N GLY A 84 -11.10 1.40 -13.26
CA GLY A 84 -11.41 0.01 -12.91
C GLY A 84 -10.22 -0.78 -12.36
N GLY A 85 -9.01 -0.21 -12.38
CA GLY A 85 -7.81 -0.80 -11.78
C GLY A 85 -7.75 -0.65 -10.27
N TYR A 86 -6.57 -0.91 -9.70
CA TYR A 86 -6.34 -0.81 -8.26
C TYR A 86 -5.07 -0.01 -7.97
N ILE A 87 -5.09 0.70 -6.84
CA ILE A 87 -3.93 1.37 -6.27
C ILE A 87 -3.68 0.81 -4.87
N LEU A 88 -2.45 0.35 -4.63
CA LEU A 88 -2.00 -0.31 -3.43
C LEU A 88 -0.90 0.55 -2.78
N ALA A 89 -0.93 0.67 -1.46
CA ALA A 89 0.12 1.39 -0.72
C ALA A 89 0.59 0.63 0.52
N GLY A 90 1.88 0.76 0.76
CA GLY A 90 2.56 0.21 1.92
C GLY A 90 4.04 0.56 1.91
N SER A 91 4.88 -0.42 2.16
CA SER A 91 6.32 -0.26 2.17
C SER A 91 7.03 -1.41 1.48
N SER A 92 8.16 -1.09 0.85
CA SER A 92 9.02 -2.04 0.17
C SER A 92 10.45 -1.84 0.65
N ARG A 93 11.20 -2.93 0.82
CA ARG A 93 12.62 -2.87 1.12
C ARG A 93 13.41 -3.14 -0.15
N LEU A 94 13.88 -2.07 -0.78
CA LEU A 94 14.73 -2.20 -1.97
C LEU A 94 16.16 -2.60 -1.55
N LYS A 95 16.49 -3.89 -1.68
CA LYS A 95 17.82 -4.50 -1.44
C LYS A 95 18.26 -4.57 0.04
N GLU A 96 19.47 -5.10 0.28
CA GLU A 96 20.11 -5.53 1.54
C GLU A 96 20.16 -4.50 2.69
N GLU A 97 19.47 -3.37 2.58
CA GLU A 97 19.33 -2.38 3.64
C GLU A 97 18.21 -2.76 4.62
N SER A 98 18.40 -2.38 5.89
CA SER A 98 17.45 -2.64 6.97
C SER A 98 16.24 -1.69 6.97
N LYS A 99 16.11 -0.83 5.95
CA LYS A 99 15.18 0.29 5.86
C LYS A 99 14.04 -0.01 4.88
N ALA A 100 12.81 0.31 5.26
CA ALA A 100 11.64 0.27 4.36
C ALA A 100 11.41 1.65 3.75
N ASP A 101 11.10 1.70 2.46
CA ASP A 101 10.66 2.92 1.79
C ASP A 101 9.16 2.85 1.51
N ALA A 102 8.49 4.00 1.53
CA ALA A 102 7.08 4.09 1.16
C ALA A 102 6.90 3.63 -0.30
N TRP A 103 5.92 2.77 -0.54
CA TRP A 103 5.69 2.12 -1.82
C TRP A 103 4.25 2.27 -2.29
N LEU A 104 4.08 2.50 -3.58
CA LEU A 104 2.80 2.67 -4.25
C LEU A 104 2.79 1.87 -5.56
N LEU A 105 1.81 0.98 -5.72
CA LEU A 105 1.64 0.14 -6.92
C LEU A 105 0.27 0.38 -7.54
N LYS A 106 0.25 0.68 -8.84
CA LYS A 106 -0.99 0.69 -9.64
C LYS A 106 -1.06 -0.55 -10.51
N THR A 107 -2.22 -1.19 -10.52
CA THR A 107 -2.55 -2.31 -11.41
C THR A 107 -3.70 -1.94 -12.34
N ASP A 108 -3.89 -2.76 -13.36
CA ASP A 108 -5.14 -2.79 -14.13
C ASP A 108 -6.25 -3.56 -13.38
N ALA A 109 -7.40 -3.73 -14.04
CA ALA A 109 -8.59 -4.37 -13.48
C ALA A 109 -8.44 -5.90 -13.26
N VAL A 110 -7.46 -6.54 -13.90
CA VAL A 110 -7.16 -7.97 -13.71
C VAL A 110 -5.96 -8.20 -12.78
N GLY A 111 -5.46 -7.12 -12.17
CA GLY A 111 -4.38 -7.15 -11.19
C GLY A 111 -2.99 -7.19 -11.81
N ASP A 112 -2.83 -6.89 -13.10
CA ASP A 112 -1.50 -6.81 -13.71
C ASP A 112 -0.85 -5.43 -13.42
N PRO A 113 0.44 -5.37 -13.04
CA PRO A 113 1.10 -4.10 -12.73
C PRO A 113 1.15 -3.15 -13.94
N LEU A 114 0.74 -1.91 -13.71
CA LEU A 114 0.91 -0.81 -14.67
C LEU A 114 2.14 0.03 -14.36
N TRP A 115 2.32 0.38 -13.09
CA TRP A 115 3.51 1.06 -12.60
C TRP A 115 3.65 0.94 -11.09
N GLN A 116 4.87 1.13 -10.59
CA GLN A 116 5.15 1.28 -9.17
C GLN A 116 6.04 2.49 -8.89
N ARG A 117 5.95 3.01 -7.67
CA ARG A 117 6.76 4.11 -7.15
C ARG A 117 7.27 3.76 -5.76
N THR A 118 8.50 4.16 -5.51
CA THR A 118 9.10 4.14 -4.19
C THR A 118 9.48 5.58 -3.85
N PHE A 119 9.17 6.01 -2.63
CA PHE A 119 9.54 7.32 -2.12
C PHE A 119 10.71 7.13 -1.16
N GLU A 120 11.91 7.31 -1.69
CA GLU A 120 13.15 7.10 -0.93
C GLU A 120 13.36 8.23 0.07
N SER A 121 13.72 7.86 1.31
CA SER A 121 14.14 8.80 2.34
C SER A 121 15.32 8.26 3.15
N VAL A 122 15.86 9.04 4.08
CA VAL A 122 16.90 8.54 5.01
C VAL A 122 16.31 7.74 6.17
N SER A 123 14.99 7.77 6.33
CA SER A 123 14.20 7.12 7.38
C SER A 123 13.54 5.85 6.84
N SER A 124 13.09 5.00 7.75
CA SER A 124 12.20 3.90 7.41
C SER A 124 10.77 4.42 7.37
N ASP A 125 10.15 4.35 6.19
CA ASP A 125 8.81 4.85 5.95
C ASP A 125 7.81 3.70 5.77
N GLU A 126 6.65 3.82 6.41
CA GLU A 126 5.58 2.84 6.32
C GLU A 126 4.24 3.54 6.05
N ILE A 127 3.63 3.24 4.90
CA ILE A 127 2.30 3.76 4.56
C ILE A 127 1.21 2.83 5.08
N THR A 128 0.29 3.37 5.87
CA THR A 128 -0.79 2.58 6.48
C THR A 128 -2.16 2.87 5.87
N SER A 129 -2.32 3.99 5.18
CA SER A 129 -3.59 4.35 4.53
C SER A 129 -3.39 5.16 3.25
N LEU A 130 -4.37 5.03 2.35
CA LEU A 130 -4.38 5.57 1.00
C LEU A 130 -5.79 6.04 0.63
N GLN A 131 -5.87 7.20 -0.01
CA GLN A 131 -7.08 7.73 -0.65
C GLN A 131 -6.78 8.26 -2.04
N THR A 132 -7.73 8.09 -2.96
CA THR A 132 -7.75 8.80 -4.24
C THR A 132 -8.24 10.23 -4.03
N THR A 133 -7.74 11.16 -4.84
CA THR A 133 -8.17 12.57 -4.78
C THR A 133 -8.98 12.95 -6.02
N SER A 134 -9.79 14.01 -5.91
CA SER A 134 -10.68 14.48 -6.98
C SER A 134 -9.94 15.01 -8.22
N ASP A 135 -8.64 15.34 -8.08
CA ASP A 135 -7.73 15.69 -9.18
C ASP A 135 -7.08 14.45 -9.83
N GLY A 136 -7.50 13.24 -9.44
CA GLY A 136 -6.99 11.97 -9.96
C GLY A 136 -5.69 11.49 -9.31
N GLY A 137 -5.14 12.25 -8.36
CA GLY A 137 -3.95 11.87 -7.59
C GLY A 137 -4.24 10.96 -6.40
N PHE A 138 -3.24 10.85 -5.53
CA PHE A 138 -3.31 10.02 -4.33
C PHE A 138 -2.77 10.76 -3.10
N VAL A 139 -3.35 10.47 -1.94
CA VAL A 139 -2.85 10.90 -0.64
C VAL A 139 -2.57 9.67 0.21
N LEU A 140 -1.35 9.61 0.72
CA LEU A 140 -0.81 8.53 1.54
C LEU A 140 -0.54 9.06 2.94
N VAL A 141 -0.88 8.29 3.96
CA VAL A 141 -0.48 8.58 5.34
C VAL A 141 0.20 7.39 5.98
N GLY A 142 1.15 7.66 6.86
CA GLY A 142 2.05 6.66 7.40
C GLY A 142 2.90 7.18 8.54
N SER A 143 3.94 6.43 8.85
CA SER A 143 5.00 6.82 9.77
C SER A 143 6.33 6.93 9.04
N SER A 144 7.21 7.78 9.56
CA SER A 144 8.59 7.93 9.13
C SER A 144 9.50 7.83 10.35
N ALA A 145 10.34 6.80 10.41
CA ALA A 145 11.15 6.50 11.58
C ALA A 145 12.64 6.64 11.25
N SER A 146 13.31 7.53 11.97
CA SER A 146 14.77 7.65 11.89
C SER A 146 15.45 6.37 12.41
N MET A 147 16.57 5.98 11.80
CA MET A 147 17.30 4.76 12.16
C MET A 147 18.13 4.89 13.45
N ASP A 148 18.13 6.07 14.09
CA ASP A 148 18.84 6.38 15.33
C ASP A 148 18.02 6.08 16.61
N GLY A 149 16.81 5.57 16.46
CA GLY A 149 15.91 5.25 17.57
C GLY A 149 15.07 6.44 18.05
N SER A 150 15.10 7.57 17.35
CA SER A 150 14.16 8.67 17.59
C SER A 150 12.71 8.22 17.37
N PRO A 151 11.73 8.82 18.07
CA PRO A 151 10.33 8.57 17.81
C PRO A 151 9.97 8.78 16.33
N ALA A 152 9.06 7.95 15.80
CA ALA A 152 8.59 8.11 14.43
C ALA A 152 7.70 9.35 14.27
N ASP A 153 7.85 10.02 13.14
CA ASP A 153 7.02 11.15 12.73
C ASP A 153 5.81 10.68 11.92
N LEU A 154 4.77 11.52 11.85
CA LEU A 154 3.65 11.33 10.94
C LEU A 154 4.10 11.71 9.52
N LEU A 155 3.93 10.78 8.58
CA LEU A 155 4.22 10.98 7.16
C LEU A 155 2.92 11.23 6.38
N LEU A 156 2.90 12.28 5.55
CA LEU A 156 1.84 12.57 4.59
C LEU A 156 2.48 12.80 3.22
N ILE A 157 2.10 12.01 2.22
CA ILE A 157 2.57 12.16 0.84
C ILE A 157 1.37 12.41 -0.06
N LYS A 158 1.40 13.50 -0.85
CA LYS A 158 0.47 13.71 -1.95
C LYS A 158 1.18 13.50 -3.29
N THR A 159 0.53 12.78 -4.19
CA THR A 159 1.03 12.53 -5.54
C THR A 159 0.00 12.90 -6.60
N ASP A 160 0.46 13.05 -7.84
CA ASP A 160 -0.40 13.12 -9.01
C ASP A 160 -0.89 11.72 -9.45
N ALA A 161 -1.71 11.67 -10.51
CA ALA A 161 -2.24 10.41 -11.04
C ALA A 161 -1.18 9.41 -11.53
N ARG A 162 0.07 9.86 -11.71
CA ARG A 162 1.22 9.04 -12.11
C ARG A 162 2.06 8.61 -10.91
N GLY A 163 1.59 8.86 -9.70
CA GLY A 163 2.28 8.54 -8.45
C GLY A 163 3.52 9.40 -8.20
N THR A 164 3.65 10.55 -8.87
CA THR A 164 4.78 11.46 -8.68
C THR A 164 4.44 12.54 -7.66
N THR A 165 5.36 12.85 -6.77
CA THR A 165 5.23 14.02 -5.90
C THR A 165 5.40 15.30 -6.72
N PRO A 166 4.75 16.41 -6.35
CA PRO A 166 5.12 17.71 -6.88
C PRO A 166 6.62 17.91 -6.64
N LEU A 167 7.37 18.29 -7.68
CA LEU A 167 8.73 18.78 -7.49
C LEU A 167 8.66 19.89 -6.43
N GLU A 168 9.55 19.87 -5.43
CA GLU A 168 9.79 21.10 -4.70
C GLU A 168 10.15 22.16 -5.76
N PRO A 169 9.46 23.31 -5.80
CA PRO A 169 9.90 24.38 -6.69
C PRO A 169 11.36 24.65 -6.33
N GLU A 170 12.27 24.51 -7.30
CA GLU A 170 13.70 24.75 -7.08
C GLU A 170 13.85 26.00 -6.24
N GLU A 171 14.54 25.86 -5.10
CA GLU A 171 14.69 26.89 -4.10
C GLU A 171 14.98 28.23 -4.80
N SER A 172 14.06 29.19 -4.66
CA SER A 172 14.43 30.58 -4.91
C SER A 172 15.65 30.86 -4.02
N PRO A 173 16.79 31.33 -4.57
CA PRO A 173 17.98 31.56 -3.78
C PRO A 173 17.74 32.81 -2.91
N GLN A 174 17.11 32.60 -1.76
CA GLN A 174 17.13 33.43 -0.55
C GLN A 174 16.09 32.92 0.46
N ARG A 175 16.52 32.00 1.34
CA ARG A 175 16.08 32.04 2.74
C ARG A 175 17.29 31.99 3.66
N LEU A 176 17.66 33.18 4.12
CA LEU A 176 18.41 33.38 5.34
C LEU A 176 17.61 32.78 6.51
N GLY A 177 18.24 31.81 7.19
CA GLY A 177 18.06 31.52 8.62
C GLY A 177 16.67 31.07 9.09
N TYR A 178 16.53 29.79 9.40
CA TYR A 178 15.63 29.37 10.48
C TYR A 178 16.43 29.19 11.76
N SER A 179 16.19 30.12 12.69
CA SER A 179 16.61 30.06 14.08
C SER A 179 15.79 28.99 14.80
N ILE A 180 16.47 28.09 15.50
CA ILE A 180 15.88 27.33 16.60
C ILE A 180 15.51 28.34 17.68
N VAL A 181 14.26 28.37 18.12
CA VAL A 181 13.88 29.08 19.35
C VAL A 181 13.44 28.05 20.37
N LYS A 182 14.38 27.82 21.31
CA LYS A 182 14.32 27.24 22.66
C LYS A 182 13.33 26.13 22.96
#